data_AF-F8Y420-F1
#
_entry.id   AF-F8Y420-F1
#
_cell.length_a   1.000
_cell.length_b   1.000
_cell.length_c   1.000
_cell.angle_alpha   90.00
_cell.angle_beta   90.00
_cell.angle_gamma   90.00
#
_symmetry.space_group_name_H-M   'P 1'
#
loop_
_entity.id
_entity.type
_entity.pdbx_description
1 polymer ?
#
loop_
_entity_poly.entity_id
_entity_poly.type
_entity_poly.pdbx_seq_one_letter_code
_entity_poly.pdbx_strand_id
1 'polypeptide(L)'
;MQIQRKDVVPSCSNHPTDQLLYCETCDLVFCENCQDSVVNKKCDEHTVVPLSIAIKRMSEIVVYRAKGRLRALDDAHVTVNREIVQLDGNVDKIVEQINAAIQEVSNLVENRRRVLIETVRVRRDEKRKVLKDQLEVIQDEKKKLQKELESCKMDIRSMARQLKDGNSDDNWQRRIIEPRENAFLRINTNSEQMLVDVERNLNEFGKLYASNTFPGTSTVEAPAQMGIHVENSLTLITRDVDGKARKTGGDPVEVELQLVALDPHLTQNRLADAHRKRAEDEVKNIRVVDENDGTYHLFFRLTQPGDYEISVKIFGRPVANSPLAFRIDSFHAYDWQMPVTFKYPTKCWWDEPTKRMFVLDSGNKRVRVLRDNGDVITDVRNDEFKSGTVGMVYLGNEELVVLSWQRKMLSKLNTRGEILKAVQFSEFYQPTDVAVDSRGRFVIADKTKIFIFDSNFKPLLSFPVRETKGAEVKCVGVGLDDDVIVGTTDELLLYDGAGKMLRKLNVSPPGTVMPKVGGRFNITTVTCDVTTGQIVVIFTDKKMDRTNIGVISYKGDFLYSIEPGPHEKFMAPCGIFVHKNKAFVTDFERNTVRSYKYK
;
A
#
# COMPACT_ATOMS: atom_id res chain seq x y z
N MET A 1 -35.17 -53.03 -30.52
CA MET A 1 -35.16 -54.46 -30.11
C MET A 1 -34.16 -54.61 -28.96
N GLN A 2 -34.63 -54.65 -27.72
CA GLN A 2 -33.80 -55.00 -26.55
C GLN A 2 -33.54 -56.51 -26.61
N ILE A 3 -32.30 -56.90 -26.85
CA ILE A 3 -31.87 -58.29 -26.65
C ILE A 3 -31.92 -58.54 -25.15
N GLN A 4 -32.95 -59.24 -24.68
CA GLN A 4 -32.95 -59.83 -23.34
C GLN A 4 -31.78 -60.81 -23.29
N ARG A 5 -30.66 -60.41 -22.67
CA ARG A 5 -29.66 -61.37 -22.20
C ARG A 5 -30.37 -62.25 -21.18
N LYS A 6 -30.58 -63.53 -21.49
CA LYS A 6 -30.89 -64.53 -20.46
C LYS A 6 -29.73 -64.50 -19.46
N ASP A 7 -30.01 -64.16 -18.21
CA ASP A 7 -29.03 -64.25 -17.11
C ASP A 7 -28.70 -65.73 -16.88
N VAL A 8 -27.82 -66.29 -17.70
CA VAL A 8 -27.28 -67.63 -17.50
C VAL A 8 -26.24 -67.51 -16.41
N VAL A 9 -26.63 -67.82 -15.17
CA VAL A 9 -25.69 -67.94 -14.06
C VAL A 9 -24.81 -69.17 -14.36
N PRO A 10 -23.49 -69.02 -14.45
CA PRO A 10 -22.60 -70.15 -14.70
C PRO A 10 -22.73 -71.20 -13.59
N SER A 11 -22.64 -72.48 -13.95
CA SER A 11 -22.52 -73.60 -13.01
C SER A 11 -21.06 -73.97 -12.81
N CYS A 12 -20.71 -74.60 -11.68
CA CYS A 12 -19.34 -75.08 -11.46
C CYS A 12 -18.98 -76.16 -12.49
N SER A 13 -17.78 -76.08 -13.09
CA SER A 13 -17.31 -77.06 -14.09
C SER A 13 -17.17 -78.48 -13.52
N ASN A 14 -16.88 -78.60 -12.22
CA ASN A 14 -16.72 -79.89 -11.53
C ASN A 14 -18.03 -80.35 -10.85
N HIS A 15 -18.89 -79.39 -10.48
CA HIS A 15 -20.15 -79.66 -9.77
C HIS A 15 -21.33 -78.91 -10.43
N PRO A 16 -21.86 -79.42 -11.56
CA PRO A 16 -22.84 -78.70 -12.37
C PRO A 16 -24.17 -78.42 -11.67
N THR A 17 -24.49 -79.19 -10.62
CA THR A 17 -25.73 -79.08 -9.83
C THR A 17 -25.65 -78.03 -8.72
N ASP A 18 -24.46 -77.55 -8.36
CA ASP A 18 -24.26 -76.69 -7.20
C ASP A 18 -24.31 -75.22 -7.59
N GLN A 19 -24.92 -74.41 -6.71
CA GLN A 19 -24.94 -72.96 -6.88
C GLN A 19 -23.55 -72.36 -6.63
N LEU A 20 -23.12 -71.46 -7.53
CA LEU A 20 -21.92 -70.66 -7.31
C LEU A 20 -22.19 -69.53 -6.30
N LEU A 21 -21.23 -69.35 -5.40
CA LEU A 21 -21.13 -68.32 -4.39
C LEU A 21 -19.97 -67.38 -4.76
N TYR A 22 -20.06 -66.13 -4.32
CA TYR A 22 -19.03 -65.11 -4.49
C TYR A 22 -18.65 -64.54 -3.13
N CYS A 23 -17.35 -64.54 -2.82
CA CYS A 23 -16.82 -63.88 -1.63
C CYS A 23 -16.32 -62.48 -1.99
N GLU A 24 -16.99 -61.45 -1.45
CA GLU A 24 -16.62 -60.04 -1.70
C GLU A 24 -15.24 -59.70 -1.10
N THR A 25 -14.86 -60.35 0.01
CA THR A 25 -13.58 -60.12 0.68
C THR A 25 -12.39 -60.67 -0.11
N CYS A 26 -12.57 -61.78 -0.82
CA CYS A 26 -11.50 -62.47 -1.53
C CYS A 26 -11.55 -62.29 -3.05
N ASP A 27 -12.62 -61.72 -3.59
CA ASP A 27 -12.88 -61.60 -5.04
C ASP A 27 -12.80 -62.97 -5.75
N LEU A 28 -13.42 -63.99 -5.15
CA LEU A 28 -13.38 -65.38 -5.62
C LEU A 28 -14.78 -65.98 -5.75
N VAL A 29 -14.96 -66.77 -6.82
CA VAL A 29 -16.18 -67.52 -7.11
C VAL A 29 -15.93 -69.01 -6.89
N PHE A 30 -16.80 -69.67 -6.14
CA PHE A 30 -16.69 -71.09 -5.81
C PHE A 30 -18.08 -71.72 -5.61
N CYS A 31 -18.22 -73.04 -5.69
CA CYS A 31 -19.41 -73.74 -5.18
C CYS A 31 -19.15 -74.27 -3.77
N GLU A 32 -20.21 -74.67 -3.06
CA GLU A 32 -20.13 -75.22 -1.69
C GLU A 32 -19.08 -76.34 -1.57
N ASN A 33 -19.00 -77.24 -2.56
CA ASN A 33 -18.07 -78.36 -2.57
C ASN A 33 -16.61 -77.99 -2.94
N CYS A 34 -16.39 -76.80 -3.51
CA CYS A 34 -15.05 -76.29 -3.84
C CYS A 34 -14.53 -75.26 -2.83
N GLN A 35 -15.35 -74.85 -1.86
CA GLN A 35 -15.05 -73.79 -0.89
C GLN A 35 -13.71 -74.02 -0.16
N ASP A 36 -13.46 -75.24 0.32
CA ASP A 36 -12.25 -75.59 1.08
C ASP A 36 -10.95 -75.51 0.26
N SER A 37 -11.07 -75.59 -1.07
CA SER A 37 -9.93 -75.53 -1.99
C SER A 37 -9.62 -74.13 -2.52
N VAL A 38 -10.54 -73.17 -2.36
CA VAL A 38 -10.50 -71.85 -3.01
C VAL A 38 -10.49 -70.70 -2.00
N VAL A 39 -11.18 -70.83 -0.87
CA VAL A 39 -11.26 -69.77 0.14
C VAL A 39 -10.00 -69.78 1.01
N ASN A 40 -9.28 -68.66 1.01
CA ASN A 40 -8.03 -68.50 1.74
C ASN A 40 -8.30 -68.38 3.25
N LYS A 41 -7.88 -69.38 4.04
CA LYS A 41 -8.05 -69.47 5.51
C LYS A 41 -7.34 -68.36 6.33
N LYS A 42 -6.78 -67.33 5.68
CA LYS A 42 -6.14 -66.17 6.32
C LYS A 42 -7.07 -64.96 6.48
N CYS A 43 -8.31 -65.02 6.00
CA CYS A 43 -9.31 -63.98 6.22
C CYS A 43 -10.25 -64.43 7.34
N ASP A 44 -10.37 -63.63 8.39
CA ASP A 44 -11.20 -64.00 9.55
C ASP A 44 -12.70 -63.71 9.33
N GLU A 45 -13.05 -62.85 8.35
CA GLU A 45 -14.44 -62.50 8.01
C GLU A 45 -14.69 -62.50 6.50
N HIS A 46 -15.44 -63.50 6.01
CA HIS A 46 -15.84 -63.62 4.61
C HIS A 46 -17.30 -63.20 4.41
N THR A 47 -17.53 -62.14 3.64
CA THR A 47 -18.88 -61.82 3.16
C THR A 47 -19.15 -62.62 1.90
N VAL A 48 -19.90 -63.71 2.03
CA VAL A 48 -20.23 -64.62 0.92
C VAL A 48 -21.69 -64.43 0.54
N VAL A 49 -21.94 -64.17 -0.74
CA VAL A 49 -23.30 -64.02 -1.30
C VAL A 49 -23.47 -64.93 -2.51
N PRO A 50 -24.71 -65.36 -2.83
CA PRO A 50 -24.98 -66.08 -4.07
C PRO A 50 -24.48 -65.30 -5.28
N LEU A 51 -23.78 -65.96 -6.21
CA LEU A 51 -23.19 -65.32 -7.38
C LEU A 51 -24.24 -64.57 -8.22
N SER A 52 -25.47 -65.08 -8.30
CA SER A 52 -26.59 -64.43 -8.99
C SER A 52 -26.94 -63.06 -8.40
N ILE A 53 -26.88 -62.91 -7.08
CA ILE A 53 -27.14 -61.64 -6.37
C ILE A 53 -25.92 -60.71 -6.50
N ALA A 54 -24.71 -61.26 -6.38
CA ALA A 54 -23.46 -60.52 -6.58
C ALA A 54 -23.41 -59.89 -7.97
N ILE A 55 -23.64 -60.68 -9.03
CA ILE A 55 -23.67 -60.21 -10.43
C ILE A 55 -24.68 -59.08 -10.60
N LYS A 56 -25.89 -59.23 -10.06
CA LYS A 56 -26.93 -58.20 -10.17
C LYS A 56 -26.52 -56.90 -9.47
N ARG A 57 -26.05 -56.96 -8.22
CA ARG A 57 -25.60 -55.79 -7.45
C ARG A 57 -24.39 -55.11 -8.09
N MET A 58 -23.38 -55.87 -8.49
CA MET A 58 -22.18 -55.34 -9.14
C MET A 58 -22.51 -54.72 -10.50
N SER A 59 -23.39 -55.35 -11.29
CA SER A 59 -23.90 -54.78 -12.55
C SER A 59 -24.60 -53.44 -12.33
N GLU A 60 -25.48 -53.36 -11.31
CA GLU A 60 -26.16 -52.10 -10.94
C GLU A 60 -25.17 -51.01 -10.49
N ILE A 61 -24.15 -51.35 -9.69
CA ILE A 61 -23.10 -50.40 -9.25
C ILE A 61 -22.27 -49.91 -10.45
N VAL A 62 -21.87 -50.81 -11.35
CA VAL A 62 -21.11 -50.47 -12.56
C VAL A 62 -21.94 -49.57 -13.46
N VAL A 63 -23.22 -49.88 -13.68
CA VAL A 63 -24.15 -49.05 -14.46
C VAL A 63 -24.36 -47.69 -13.79
N TYR A 64 -24.51 -47.64 -12.47
CA TYR A 64 -24.66 -46.39 -11.72
C TYR A 64 -23.40 -45.51 -11.87
N ARG A 65 -22.20 -46.07 -11.67
CA ARG A 65 -20.93 -45.36 -11.87
C ARG A 65 -20.73 -44.91 -13.32
N ALA A 66 -21.09 -45.76 -14.29
CA ALA A 66 -21.02 -45.43 -15.72
C ALA A 66 -21.98 -44.29 -16.08
N LYS A 67 -23.23 -44.34 -15.60
CA LYS A 67 -24.20 -43.25 -15.77
C LYS A 67 -23.74 -41.96 -15.09
N GLY A 68 -23.12 -42.04 -13.92
CA GLY A 68 -22.52 -40.89 -13.24
C GLY A 68 -21.39 -40.24 -14.05
N ARG A 69 -20.50 -41.06 -14.62
CA ARG A 69 -19.44 -40.59 -15.53
C ARG A 69 -20.00 -39.99 -16.81
N LEU A 70 -21.03 -40.59 -17.39
CA LEU A 70 -21.68 -40.08 -18.60
C LEU A 70 -22.27 -38.69 -18.36
N ARG A 71 -22.99 -38.50 -17.25
CA ARG A 71 -23.51 -37.18 -16.85
C ARG A 71 -22.39 -36.15 -16.66
N ALA A 72 -21.31 -36.53 -15.99
CA ALA A 72 -20.17 -35.63 -15.81
C ALA A 72 -19.50 -35.25 -17.16
N LEU A 73 -19.47 -36.18 -18.12
CA LEU A 73 -19.00 -35.90 -19.48
C LEU A 73 -19.97 -35.01 -20.27
N ASP A 74 -21.27 -35.21 -20.13
CA ASP A 74 -22.29 -34.34 -20.75
C ASP A 74 -22.20 -32.91 -20.21
N ASP A 75 -22.06 -32.74 -18.89
CA ASP A 75 -21.87 -31.44 -18.24
C ASP A 75 -20.55 -30.77 -18.68
N ALA A 76 -19.47 -31.54 -18.79
CA ALA A 76 -18.20 -31.07 -19.32
C ALA A 76 -18.32 -30.64 -20.78
N HIS A 77 -19.03 -31.40 -21.62
CA HIS A 77 -19.28 -31.08 -23.02
C HIS A 77 -20.05 -29.75 -23.16
N VAL A 78 -21.10 -29.54 -22.37
CA VAL A 78 -21.84 -28.26 -22.35
C VAL A 78 -20.92 -27.11 -21.92
N THR A 79 -20.10 -27.32 -20.90
CA THR A 79 -19.17 -26.30 -20.39
C THR A 79 -18.13 -25.92 -21.44
N VAL A 80 -17.49 -26.89 -22.10
CA VAL A 80 -16.49 -26.64 -23.15
C VAL A 80 -17.11 -25.94 -24.36
N ASN A 81 -18.30 -26.35 -24.79
CA ASN A 81 -18.98 -25.66 -25.91
C ASN A 81 -19.32 -24.21 -25.58
N ARG A 82 -19.70 -23.92 -24.32
CA ARG A 82 -19.92 -22.54 -23.89
C ARG A 82 -18.65 -21.70 -23.98
N GLU A 83 -17.50 -22.24 -23.56
CA GLU A 83 -16.21 -21.56 -23.68
C GLU A 83 -15.82 -21.31 -25.14
N ILE A 84 -16.10 -22.26 -26.05
CA ILE A 84 -15.86 -22.08 -27.50
C ILE A 84 -16.69 -20.91 -28.03
N VAL A 85 -18.00 -20.87 -27.75
CA VAL A 85 -18.88 -19.79 -28.18
C VAL A 85 -18.46 -18.44 -27.59
N GLN A 86 -18.02 -18.43 -26.32
CA GLN A 86 -17.51 -17.21 -25.67
C GLN A 86 -16.19 -16.75 -26.28
N LEU A 87 -15.30 -17.67 -26.65
CA LEU A 87 -14.04 -17.35 -27.33
C LEU A 87 -14.32 -16.69 -28.68
N ASP A 88 -15.18 -17.27 -29.51
CA ASP A 88 -15.54 -16.71 -30.81
C ASP A 88 -16.12 -15.29 -30.67
N GLY A 89 -17.07 -15.11 -29.75
CA GLY A 89 -17.64 -13.77 -29.48
C GLY A 89 -16.65 -12.77 -28.87
N ASN A 90 -15.65 -13.23 -28.12
CA ASN A 90 -14.58 -12.37 -27.60
C ASN A 90 -13.59 -11.96 -28.71
N VAL A 91 -13.29 -12.86 -29.65
CA VAL A 91 -12.47 -12.53 -30.83
C VAL A 91 -13.13 -11.39 -31.61
N ASP A 92 -14.43 -11.49 -31.91
CA ASP A 92 -15.16 -10.44 -32.62
C ASP A 92 -15.07 -9.09 -31.91
N LYS A 93 -15.31 -9.06 -30.59
CA LYS A 93 -15.17 -7.85 -29.76
C LYS A 93 -13.76 -7.27 -29.77
N ILE A 94 -12.74 -8.12 -29.69
CA ILE A 94 -11.34 -7.67 -29.74
C ILE A 94 -11.03 -7.06 -31.10
N VAL A 95 -11.51 -7.65 -32.20
CA VAL A 95 -11.35 -7.06 -33.54
C VAL A 95 -12.01 -5.69 -33.63
N GLU A 96 -13.23 -5.53 -33.10
CA GLU A 96 -13.90 -4.22 -33.03
C GLU A 96 -13.10 -3.20 -32.20
N GLN A 97 -12.57 -3.62 -31.04
CA GLN A 97 -11.74 -2.77 -30.17
C GLN A 97 -10.43 -2.35 -30.86
N ILE A 98 -9.74 -3.27 -31.54
CA ILE A 98 -8.52 -2.97 -32.31
C ILE A 98 -8.83 -1.90 -33.36
N ASN A 99 -9.90 -2.09 -34.13
CA ASN A 99 -10.32 -1.14 -35.17
C ASN A 99 -10.62 0.24 -34.58
N ALA A 100 -11.36 0.31 -33.46
CA ALA A 100 -11.66 1.57 -32.78
C ALA A 100 -10.40 2.27 -32.26
N ALA A 101 -9.51 1.53 -31.60
CA ALA A 101 -8.31 2.09 -31.00
C ALA A 101 -7.29 2.58 -32.05
N ILE A 102 -7.11 1.86 -33.15
CA ILE A 102 -6.28 2.31 -34.29
C ILE A 102 -6.90 3.54 -34.97
N GLN A 103 -8.23 3.63 -35.04
CA GLN A 103 -8.90 4.82 -35.56
C GLN A 103 -8.64 6.06 -34.68
N GLU A 104 -8.58 5.90 -33.35
CA GLU A 104 -8.22 7.00 -32.45
C GLU A 104 -6.77 7.47 -32.64
N VAL A 105 -5.81 6.54 -32.72
CA VAL A 105 -4.40 6.88 -33.00
C VAL A 105 -4.29 7.61 -34.35
N SER A 106 -4.99 7.13 -35.38
CA SER A 106 -5.04 7.76 -36.70
C SER A 106 -5.58 9.19 -36.61
N ASN A 107 -6.64 9.41 -35.82
CA ASN A 107 -7.21 10.74 -35.60
C ASN A 107 -6.22 11.70 -34.92
N LEU A 108 -5.43 11.23 -33.94
CA LEU A 108 -4.39 12.03 -33.29
C LEU A 108 -3.30 12.46 -34.28
N VAL A 109 -2.84 11.54 -35.14
CA VAL A 109 -1.85 11.82 -36.18
C VAL A 109 -2.38 12.83 -37.20
N GLU A 110 -3.61 12.65 -37.69
CA GLU A 110 -4.24 13.56 -38.63
C GLU A 110 -4.51 14.95 -38.02
N ASN A 111 -4.92 15.02 -36.75
CA ASN A 111 -5.07 16.28 -36.05
C ASN A 111 -3.73 17.02 -35.91
N ARG A 112 -2.65 16.31 -35.55
CA ARG A 112 -1.31 16.89 -35.49
C ARG A 112 -0.87 17.43 -36.85
N ARG A 113 -1.12 16.69 -37.93
CA ARG A 113 -0.86 17.12 -39.31
C ARG A 113 -1.61 18.41 -39.64
N ARG A 114 -2.91 18.49 -39.35
CA ARG A 114 -3.73 19.71 -39.57
C ARG A 114 -3.17 20.91 -38.81
N VAL A 115 -2.82 20.74 -37.53
CA VAL A 115 -2.24 21.80 -36.69
C VAL A 115 -0.90 22.30 -37.25
N LEU A 116 -0.03 21.39 -37.71
CA LEU A 116 1.28 21.78 -38.27
C LEU A 116 1.12 22.58 -39.57
N ILE A 117 0.21 22.15 -40.46
CA ILE A 117 -0.10 22.87 -41.70
C ILE A 117 -0.60 24.28 -41.38
N GLU A 118 -1.53 24.40 -40.42
CA GLU A 118 -2.07 25.70 -40.03
C GLU A 118 -1.02 26.61 -39.39
N THR A 119 -0.17 26.05 -38.52
CA THR A 119 0.97 26.79 -37.93
C THR A 119 1.90 27.35 -39.01
N VAL A 120 2.21 26.57 -40.05
CA VAL A 120 3.05 27.05 -41.17
C VAL A 120 2.34 28.18 -41.93
N ARG A 121 1.03 28.07 -42.17
CA ARG A 121 0.24 29.12 -42.85
C ARG A 121 0.23 30.42 -42.05
N VAL A 122 -0.05 30.35 -40.76
CA VAL A 122 -0.06 31.52 -39.86
C VAL A 122 1.31 32.19 -39.83
N ARG A 123 2.40 31.42 -39.64
CA ARG A 123 3.77 31.97 -39.59
C ARG A 123 4.18 32.63 -40.91
N ARG A 124 3.77 32.05 -42.05
CA ARG A 124 3.95 32.67 -43.36
C ARG A 124 3.21 34.01 -43.44
N ASP A 125 1.96 34.07 -42.98
CA ASP A 125 1.14 35.28 -43.08
C ASP A 125 1.62 36.39 -42.14
N GLU A 126 2.09 36.04 -40.94
CA GLU A 126 2.77 36.96 -40.01
C GLU A 126 4.04 37.55 -40.63
N LYS A 127 4.94 36.70 -41.14
CA LYS A 127 6.18 37.16 -41.82
C LYS A 127 5.85 38.03 -43.04
N ARG A 128 4.85 37.63 -43.83
CA ARG A 128 4.39 38.38 -45.01
C ARG A 128 3.81 39.74 -44.61
N LYS A 129 3.10 39.84 -43.49
CA LYS A 129 2.56 41.09 -42.97
C LYS A 129 3.69 42.07 -42.62
N VAL A 130 4.70 41.63 -41.86
CA VAL A 130 5.87 42.48 -41.53
C VAL A 130 6.56 43.02 -42.78
N LEU A 131 6.73 42.17 -43.80
CA LEU A 131 7.31 42.57 -45.08
C LEU A 131 6.42 43.55 -45.85
N LYS A 132 5.10 43.37 -45.84
CA LYS A 132 4.16 44.31 -46.48
C LYS A 132 4.15 45.67 -45.78
N ASP A 133 4.10 45.68 -44.46
CA ASP A 133 4.13 46.91 -43.66
C ASP A 133 5.44 47.67 -43.91
N GLN A 134 6.58 46.95 -44.01
CA GLN A 134 7.86 47.56 -44.37
C GLN A 134 7.86 48.12 -45.80
N LEU A 135 7.26 47.43 -46.77
CA LEU A 135 7.14 47.91 -48.15
C LEU A 135 6.33 49.21 -48.22
N GLU A 136 5.26 49.35 -47.44
CA GLU A 136 4.48 50.59 -47.35
C GLU A 136 5.34 51.75 -46.81
N VAL A 137 6.09 51.53 -45.72
CA VAL A 137 7.01 52.53 -45.16
C VAL A 137 8.09 52.95 -46.18
N ILE A 138 8.69 51.98 -46.88
CA ILE A 138 9.68 52.25 -47.94
C ILE A 138 9.04 53.10 -49.05
N GLN A 139 7.82 52.78 -49.46
CA GLN A 139 7.13 53.54 -50.51
C GLN A 139 6.82 54.97 -50.08
N ASP A 140 6.42 55.19 -48.83
CA ASP A 140 6.12 56.53 -48.32
C ASP A 140 7.36 57.39 -48.14
N GLU A 141 8.46 56.83 -47.62
CA GLU A 141 9.75 57.55 -47.57
C GLU A 141 10.29 57.85 -48.97
N LYS A 142 10.16 56.90 -49.91
CA LYS A 142 10.52 57.16 -51.32
C LYS A 142 9.73 58.33 -51.90
N LYS A 143 8.43 58.43 -51.62
CA LYS A 143 7.59 59.56 -52.07
C LYS A 143 8.01 60.88 -51.41
N LYS A 144 8.36 60.88 -50.11
CA LYS A 144 8.86 62.08 -49.41
C LYS A 144 10.17 62.56 -50.03
N LEU A 145 11.15 61.66 -50.19
CA LEU A 145 12.43 61.98 -50.82
C LEU A 145 12.26 62.48 -52.25
N GLN A 146 11.31 61.91 -53.02
CA GLN A 146 10.99 62.43 -54.36
C GLN A 146 10.48 63.88 -54.32
N LYS A 147 9.58 64.22 -53.38
CA LYS A 147 9.09 65.60 -53.19
C LYS A 147 10.18 66.54 -52.70
N GLU A 148 11.03 66.10 -51.78
CA GLU A 148 12.16 66.88 -51.30
C GLU A 148 13.16 67.17 -52.42
N LEU A 149 13.45 66.17 -53.26
CA LEU A 149 14.32 66.31 -54.43
C LEU A 149 13.77 67.32 -55.45
N GLU A 150 12.44 67.35 -55.63
CA GLU A 150 11.78 68.39 -56.43
C GLU A 150 11.95 69.79 -55.81
N SER A 151 11.84 69.92 -54.47
CA SER A 151 12.05 71.20 -53.78
C SER A 151 13.51 71.68 -53.78
N CYS A 152 14.47 70.76 -53.76
CA CYS A 152 15.91 71.04 -53.68
C CYS A 152 16.48 71.70 -54.96
N LYS A 153 15.73 71.68 -56.07
CA LYS A 153 16.11 72.38 -57.31
C LYS A 153 16.00 73.91 -57.20
N MET A 154 15.40 74.45 -56.15
CA MET A 154 14.98 75.86 -56.12
C MET A 154 15.75 76.79 -55.16
N ASP A 155 16.60 76.30 -54.26
CA ASP A 155 17.35 77.18 -53.32
C ASP A 155 18.70 76.57 -52.85
N ILE A 156 19.79 77.34 -52.96
CA ILE A 156 21.16 76.95 -52.55
C ILE A 156 21.27 76.87 -51.01
N ARG A 157 20.49 77.64 -50.25
CA ARG A 157 20.52 77.60 -48.78
C ARG A 157 19.88 76.36 -48.18
N SER A 158 18.85 75.81 -48.82
CA SER A 158 18.21 74.57 -48.36
C SER A 158 19.12 73.36 -48.58
N MET A 159 19.84 73.32 -49.70
CA MET A 159 20.86 72.30 -50.00
C MET A 159 21.97 72.26 -48.93
N ALA A 160 22.47 73.42 -48.52
CA ALA A 160 23.53 73.52 -47.50
C ALA A 160 23.08 73.07 -46.10
N ARG A 161 21.79 73.19 -45.76
CA ARG A 161 21.24 72.68 -44.49
C ARG A 161 21.05 71.17 -44.52
N GLN A 162 20.50 70.61 -45.60
CA GLN A 162 20.31 69.16 -45.74
C GLN A 162 21.63 68.37 -45.76
N LEU A 163 22.69 68.91 -46.36
CA LEU A 163 24.04 68.29 -46.31
C LEU A 163 24.60 68.19 -44.88
N LYS A 164 24.18 69.09 -43.99
CA LYS A 164 24.63 69.13 -42.59
C LYS A 164 23.80 68.19 -41.70
N ASP A 165 22.49 68.06 -41.95
CA ASP A 165 21.61 67.14 -41.23
C ASP A 165 21.72 65.68 -41.72
N GLY A 166 21.93 65.45 -43.02
CA GLY A 166 22.00 64.11 -43.61
C GLY A 166 23.18 63.25 -43.14
N ASN A 167 24.22 63.88 -42.57
CA ASN A 167 25.39 63.18 -42.03
C ASN A 167 25.16 62.61 -40.61
N SER A 168 24.03 62.94 -39.98
CA SER A 168 23.70 62.51 -38.61
C SER A 168 22.74 61.31 -38.54
N ASP A 169 22.25 60.85 -39.69
CA ASP A 169 21.11 59.93 -39.77
C ASP A 169 21.49 58.57 -40.40
N ASP A 170 22.73 58.11 -40.20
CA ASP A 170 23.21 56.82 -40.73
C ASP A 170 22.40 55.59 -40.18
N ASN A 171 21.61 55.83 -39.13
CA ASN A 171 20.78 54.84 -38.44
C ASN A 171 19.44 54.54 -39.16
N TRP A 172 18.87 55.46 -39.96
CA TRP A 172 17.66 55.15 -40.75
C TRP A 172 17.96 54.28 -41.96
N GLN A 173 19.12 54.49 -42.61
CA GLN A 173 19.54 53.72 -43.77
C GLN A 173 19.64 52.23 -43.45
N ARG A 174 20.23 51.88 -42.31
CA ARG A 174 20.33 50.47 -41.84
C ARG A 174 18.98 49.85 -41.48
N ARG A 175 18.01 50.64 -41.02
CA ARG A 175 16.69 50.15 -40.56
C ARG A 175 15.67 49.92 -41.67
N ILE A 176 15.81 50.61 -42.80
CA ILE A 176 14.82 50.58 -43.89
C ILE A 176 15.28 49.70 -45.06
N ILE A 177 16.59 49.62 -45.32
CA ILE A 177 17.15 48.94 -46.50
C ILE A 177 17.16 47.41 -46.34
N GLU A 178 17.41 46.89 -45.15
CA GLU A 178 17.40 45.44 -44.91
C GLU A 178 15.98 44.93 -44.63
N PRO A 179 15.55 43.78 -45.20
CA PRO A 179 14.28 43.17 -44.86
C PRO A 179 14.20 42.88 -43.37
N ARG A 180 13.16 43.39 -42.70
CA ARG A 180 12.92 43.19 -41.26
C ARG A 180 12.55 41.75 -40.93
N GLU A 181 12.30 40.92 -41.94
CA GLU A 181 11.92 39.54 -41.80
C GLU A 181 12.42 38.72 -43.01
N ASN A 182 12.53 37.40 -42.87
CA ASN A 182 13.07 36.51 -43.91
C ASN A 182 12.10 35.37 -44.28
N ALA A 183 12.35 34.71 -45.42
CA ALA A 183 11.54 33.60 -45.92
C ALA A 183 11.83 32.24 -45.25
N PHE A 184 12.72 32.19 -44.24
CA PHE A 184 13.13 30.92 -43.65
C PHE A 184 12.02 30.33 -42.77
N LEU A 185 11.55 29.15 -43.15
CA LEU A 185 10.71 28.26 -42.36
C LEU A 185 11.28 26.85 -42.50
N ARG A 186 11.57 26.19 -41.37
CA ARG A 186 12.07 24.82 -41.33
C ARG A 186 11.25 24.02 -40.34
N ILE A 187 10.74 22.87 -40.79
CA ILE A 187 10.17 21.85 -39.91
C ILE A 187 11.29 20.94 -39.41
N ASN A 188 11.26 20.60 -38.13
CA ASN A 188 12.17 19.60 -37.58
C ASN A 188 11.67 18.22 -37.97
N THR A 189 12.44 17.50 -38.79
CA THR A 189 12.14 16.15 -39.27
C THR A 189 13.14 15.13 -38.76
N ASN A 190 13.86 15.38 -37.66
CA ASN A 190 14.75 14.36 -37.08
C ASN A 190 13.94 13.14 -36.65
N SER A 191 13.88 12.15 -37.55
CA SER A 191 12.86 11.11 -37.58
C SER A 191 13.36 9.75 -37.11
N GLU A 192 14.67 9.51 -37.05
CA GLU A 192 15.19 8.17 -36.76
C GLU A 192 14.80 7.66 -35.36
N GLN A 193 15.09 8.44 -34.31
CA GLN A 193 14.72 8.05 -32.95
C GLN A 193 13.19 8.05 -32.71
N MET A 194 12.48 9.03 -33.28
CA MET A 194 11.02 9.09 -33.13
C MET A 194 10.30 7.96 -33.84
N LEU A 195 10.75 7.54 -35.02
CA LEU A 195 10.15 6.40 -35.73
C LEU A 195 10.40 5.10 -34.97
N VAL A 196 11.59 4.91 -34.40
CA VAL A 196 11.89 3.76 -33.52
C VAL A 196 11.00 3.77 -32.27
N ASP A 197 10.79 4.93 -31.65
CA ASP A 197 9.92 5.05 -30.48
C ASP A 197 8.44 4.80 -30.84
N VAL A 198 7.97 5.29 -31.99
CA VAL A 198 6.62 5.03 -32.50
C VAL A 198 6.43 3.56 -32.85
N GLU A 199 7.39 2.94 -33.54
CA GLU A 199 7.36 1.52 -33.88
C GLU A 199 7.36 0.65 -32.61
N ARG A 200 8.19 0.97 -31.62
CA ARG A 200 8.19 0.29 -30.32
C ARG A 200 6.82 0.40 -29.63
N ASN A 201 6.24 1.60 -29.60
CA ASN A 201 4.94 1.82 -28.97
C ASN A 201 3.80 1.11 -29.71
N LEU A 202 3.86 1.05 -31.05
CA LEU A 202 2.88 0.32 -31.86
C LEU A 202 3.00 -1.20 -31.69
N ASN A 203 4.22 -1.72 -31.53
CA ASN A 203 4.46 -3.15 -31.29
C ASN A 203 3.95 -3.61 -29.90
N GLU A 204 3.97 -2.73 -28.90
CA GLU A 204 3.35 -3.01 -27.60
C GLU A 204 1.83 -2.79 -27.62
N PHE A 205 1.33 -1.90 -28.48
CA PHE A 205 -0.09 -1.59 -28.62
C PHE A 205 -0.87 -2.74 -29.28
N GLY A 206 -1.95 -3.19 -28.64
CA GLY A 206 -2.81 -4.24 -29.20
C GLY A 206 -2.26 -5.66 -29.08
N LYS A 207 -1.23 -5.87 -28.25
CA LYS A 207 -0.69 -7.20 -27.95
C LYS A 207 -1.80 -8.09 -27.37
N LEU A 208 -2.04 -9.23 -28.00
CA LEU A 208 -3.02 -10.21 -27.53
C LEU A 208 -2.44 -11.02 -26.38
N TYR A 209 -3.14 -11.03 -25.25
CA TYR A 209 -2.80 -11.85 -24.10
C TYR A 209 -3.74 -13.06 -24.07
N ALA A 210 -3.18 -14.23 -24.36
CA ALA A 210 -3.88 -15.50 -24.19
C ALA A 210 -3.44 -16.13 -22.87
N SER A 211 -4.36 -16.25 -21.93
CA SER A 211 -4.08 -16.90 -20.66
C SER A 211 -4.41 -18.40 -20.71
N ASN A 212 -3.56 -19.20 -20.09
CA ASN A 212 -3.80 -20.62 -19.86
C ASN A 212 -4.07 -20.92 -18.37
N THR A 213 -4.40 -19.89 -17.60
CA THR A 213 -4.76 -20.03 -16.18
C THR A 213 -5.95 -20.98 -16.04
N PHE A 214 -5.81 -21.95 -15.15
CA PHE A 214 -6.83 -22.92 -14.82
C PHE A 214 -7.37 -22.61 -13.42
N PRO A 215 -8.63 -22.15 -13.30
CA PRO A 215 -9.20 -21.76 -12.00
C PRO A 215 -9.17 -22.91 -10.98
N GLY A 216 -9.45 -24.14 -11.40
CA GLY A 216 -9.56 -25.30 -10.52
C GLY A 216 -8.24 -25.77 -9.87
N THR A 217 -7.09 -25.26 -10.29
CA THR A 217 -5.79 -25.49 -9.63
C THR A 217 -5.29 -24.23 -8.92
N SER A 218 -5.85 -23.07 -9.23
CA SER A 218 -5.50 -21.79 -8.62
C SER A 218 -6.06 -21.70 -7.19
N THR A 219 -5.37 -20.97 -6.31
CA THR A 219 -5.72 -20.93 -4.88
C THR A 219 -5.57 -19.53 -4.31
N VAL A 220 -6.42 -19.20 -3.34
CA VAL A 220 -6.29 -17.99 -2.51
C VAL A 220 -5.61 -18.35 -1.20
N GLU A 221 -4.59 -17.61 -0.82
CA GLU A 221 -3.87 -17.76 0.44
C GLU A 221 -4.23 -16.59 1.37
N ALA A 222 -4.63 -16.92 2.59
CA ALA A 222 -4.90 -15.96 3.66
C ALA A 222 -3.75 -15.94 4.67
N PRO A 223 -3.32 -14.74 5.14
CA PRO A 223 -2.43 -14.65 6.29
C PRO A 223 -3.05 -15.32 7.52
N ALA A 224 -2.19 -15.86 8.40
CA ALA A 224 -2.65 -16.54 9.61
C ALA A 224 -3.42 -15.63 10.58
N GLN A 225 -3.16 -14.32 10.55
CA GLN A 225 -3.80 -13.33 11.40
C GLN A 225 -4.10 -12.07 10.60
N MET A 226 -5.31 -11.53 10.79
CA MET A 226 -5.78 -10.30 10.16
C MET A 226 -6.56 -9.49 11.18
N GLY A 227 -6.28 -8.19 11.25
CA GLY A 227 -6.84 -7.29 12.27
C GLY A 227 -7.85 -6.31 11.68
N ILE A 228 -8.74 -5.81 12.53
CA ILE A 228 -9.62 -4.69 12.19
C ILE A 228 -8.85 -3.38 11.94
N HIS A 229 -9.47 -2.40 11.28
CA HIS A 229 -8.95 -1.04 11.06
C HIS A 229 -7.62 -0.91 10.31
N VAL A 230 -7.02 -2.00 9.82
CA VAL A 230 -5.80 -1.99 9.01
C VAL A 230 -6.07 -2.55 7.61
N GLU A 231 -5.24 -2.21 6.64
CA GLU A 231 -5.31 -2.82 5.31
C GLU A 231 -4.83 -4.28 5.37
N ASN A 232 -5.76 -5.20 5.09
CA ASN A 232 -5.50 -6.63 4.98
C ASN A 232 -5.42 -7.03 3.49
N SER A 233 -4.68 -8.10 3.21
CA SER A 233 -4.50 -8.60 1.85
C SER A 233 -4.56 -10.12 1.81
N LEU A 234 -5.29 -10.67 0.84
CA LEU A 234 -5.20 -12.06 0.46
C LEU A 234 -4.43 -12.19 -0.86
N THR A 235 -3.76 -13.30 -1.06
CA THR A 235 -2.94 -13.53 -2.24
C THR A 235 -3.58 -14.61 -3.10
N LEU A 236 -4.02 -14.26 -4.30
CA LEU A 236 -4.46 -15.22 -5.31
C LEU A 236 -3.25 -15.64 -6.14
N ILE A 237 -2.96 -16.95 -6.14
CA ILE A 237 -1.90 -17.55 -6.94
C ILE A 237 -2.54 -18.29 -8.10
N THR A 238 -2.35 -17.79 -9.31
CA THR A 238 -2.87 -18.43 -10.53
C THR A 238 -1.95 -19.54 -11.00
N ARG A 239 -2.56 -20.64 -11.45
CA ARG A 239 -1.86 -21.84 -11.90
C ARG A 239 -2.43 -22.33 -13.22
N ASP A 240 -1.62 -23.02 -14.01
CA ASP A 240 -2.08 -23.74 -15.20
C ASP A 240 -2.73 -25.08 -14.84
N VAL A 241 -3.17 -25.83 -15.87
CA VAL A 241 -3.81 -27.14 -15.70
C VAL A 241 -2.89 -28.19 -15.05
N ASP A 242 -1.57 -28.04 -15.19
CA ASP A 242 -0.55 -28.91 -14.57
C ASP A 242 -0.23 -28.48 -13.12
N GLY A 243 -0.82 -27.39 -12.63
CA GLY A 243 -0.58 -26.84 -11.29
C GLY A 243 0.66 -25.96 -11.17
N LYS A 244 1.31 -25.59 -12.28
CA LYS A 244 2.46 -24.69 -12.26
C LYS A 244 2.00 -23.24 -12.12
N ALA A 245 2.70 -22.48 -11.29
CA ALA A 245 2.44 -21.05 -11.13
C ALA A 245 2.63 -20.32 -12.45
N ARG A 246 1.69 -19.42 -12.76
CA ARG A 246 1.79 -18.54 -13.93
C ARG A 246 2.95 -17.56 -13.74
N LYS A 247 3.36 -16.93 -14.84
CA LYS A 247 4.43 -15.90 -14.89
C LYS A 247 3.96 -14.60 -15.54
N THR A 248 2.66 -14.50 -15.79
CA THR A 248 2.01 -13.42 -16.52
C THR A 248 0.67 -13.16 -15.85
N GLY A 249 0.34 -11.89 -15.64
CA GLY A 249 -1.00 -11.46 -15.20
C GLY A 249 -1.96 -11.22 -16.37
N GLY A 250 -2.98 -10.40 -16.11
CA GLY A 250 -4.00 -9.96 -17.06
C GLY A 250 -5.31 -10.77 -17.02
N ASP A 251 -5.43 -11.71 -16.09
CA ASP A 251 -6.64 -12.53 -15.96
C ASP A 251 -7.80 -11.71 -15.36
N PRO A 252 -9.04 -11.90 -15.85
CA PRO A 252 -10.23 -11.28 -15.27
C PRO A 252 -10.55 -11.98 -13.94
N VAL A 253 -10.18 -11.32 -12.83
CA VAL A 253 -10.44 -11.78 -11.47
C VAL A 253 -11.67 -11.09 -10.92
N GLU A 254 -12.70 -11.87 -10.59
CA GLU A 254 -13.91 -11.43 -9.90
C GLU A 254 -13.86 -11.85 -8.43
N VAL A 255 -14.17 -10.93 -7.52
CA VAL A 255 -14.04 -11.15 -6.08
C VAL A 255 -15.28 -10.66 -5.35
N GLU A 256 -15.79 -11.49 -4.45
CA GLU A 256 -16.93 -11.16 -3.59
C GLU A 256 -16.60 -11.54 -2.15
N LEU A 257 -16.58 -10.57 -1.24
CA LEU A 257 -16.38 -10.77 0.19
C LEU A 257 -17.71 -10.62 0.92
N GLN A 258 -17.96 -11.50 1.88
CA GLN A 258 -19.19 -11.50 2.66
C GLN A 258 -18.90 -11.74 4.15
N LEU A 259 -19.75 -11.16 5.00
CA LEU A 259 -19.77 -11.43 6.43
C LEU A 259 -20.54 -12.73 6.70
N VAL A 260 -19.91 -13.68 7.40
CA VAL A 260 -20.57 -14.92 7.86
C VAL A 260 -21.17 -14.71 9.25
N ALA A 261 -20.35 -14.24 10.19
CA ALA A 261 -20.76 -14.03 11.57
C ALA A 261 -19.94 -12.91 12.24
N LEU A 262 -20.60 -12.05 13.02
CA LEU A 262 -19.88 -11.11 13.89
C LEU A 262 -19.30 -11.82 15.10
N ASP A 263 -18.23 -11.26 15.67
CA ASP A 263 -17.70 -11.72 16.95
C ASP A 263 -18.80 -11.73 18.04
N PRO A 264 -18.90 -12.79 18.87
CA PRO A 264 -19.91 -12.90 19.91
C PRO A 264 -19.98 -11.72 20.89
N HIS A 265 -18.88 -11.01 21.11
CA HIS A 265 -18.88 -9.82 21.97
C HIS A 265 -19.67 -8.65 21.37
N LEU A 266 -19.79 -8.57 20.04
CA LEU A 266 -20.57 -7.54 19.37
C LEU A 266 -22.06 -7.90 19.24
N THR A 267 -22.40 -9.20 19.19
CA THR A 267 -23.79 -9.65 19.05
C THR A 267 -24.61 -9.48 20.34
N GLN A 268 -23.94 -9.43 21.50
CA GLN A 268 -24.57 -9.13 22.80
C GLN A 268 -24.86 -7.63 23.00
N ASN A 269 -24.39 -6.77 22.10
CA ASN A 269 -24.56 -5.32 22.20
C ASN A 269 -25.91 -4.88 21.60
N ARG A 270 -26.54 -3.86 22.19
CA ARG A 270 -27.78 -3.24 21.64
C ARG A 270 -27.58 -2.63 20.25
N LEU A 271 -26.33 -2.51 19.81
CA LEU A 271 -25.92 -1.97 18.50
C LEU A 271 -25.53 -3.06 17.49
N ALA A 272 -25.82 -4.34 17.75
CA ALA A 272 -25.44 -5.46 16.88
C ALA A 272 -25.86 -5.25 15.40
N ASP A 273 -27.08 -4.74 15.16
CA ASP A 273 -27.57 -4.46 13.80
C ASP A 273 -26.75 -3.37 13.09
N ALA A 274 -26.30 -2.35 13.83
CA ALA A 274 -25.45 -1.30 13.27
C ALA A 274 -24.05 -1.81 12.91
N HIS A 275 -23.49 -2.70 13.74
CA HIS A 275 -22.22 -3.37 13.45
C HIS A 275 -22.34 -4.26 12.22
N ARG A 276 -23.42 -5.04 12.11
CA ARG A 276 -23.68 -5.92 10.97
C ARG A 276 -23.81 -5.12 9.67
N LYS A 277 -24.64 -4.08 9.67
CA LYS A 277 -24.82 -3.21 8.51
C LYS A 277 -23.50 -2.58 8.07
N ARG A 278 -22.68 -2.13 9.01
CA ARG A 278 -21.36 -1.57 8.70
C ARG A 278 -20.44 -2.59 8.04
N ALA A 279 -20.36 -3.81 8.57
CA ALA A 279 -19.58 -4.88 7.96
C ALA A 279 -20.09 -5.21 6.53
N GLU A 280 -21.41 -5.32 6.34
CA GLU A 280 -22.03 -5.58 5.02
C GLU A 280 -21.76 -4.46 3.99
N ASP A 281 -21.55 -3.22 4.43
CA ASP A 281 -21.15 -2.12 3.55
C ASP A 281 -19.64 -2.10 3.27
N GLU A 282 -18.81 -2.45 4.26
CA GLU A 282 -17.35 -2.47 4.12
C GLU A 282 -16.85 -3.58 3.19
N VAL A 283 -17.47 -4.76 3.22
CA VAL A 283 -17.07 -5.91 2.38
C VAL A 283 -17.21 -5.64 0.87
N LYS A 284 -17.95 -4.59 0.47
CA LYS A 284 -18.09 -4.17 -0.93
C LYS A 284 -16.83 -3.45 -1.45
N ASN A 285 -15.94 -3.01 -0.57
CA ASN A 285 -14.76 -2.22 -0.92
C ASN A 285 -13.50 -3.10 -0.97
N ILE A 286 -13.39 -3.92 -2.00
CA ILE A 286 -12.21 -4.76 -2.27
C ILE A 286 -11.47 -4.19 -3.47
N ARG A 287 -10.16 -4.05 -3.33
CA ARG A 287 -9.27 -3.66 -4.44
C ARG A 287 -8.44 -4.85 -4.88
N VAL A 288 -8.54 -5.23 -6.15
CA VAL A 288 -7.70 -6.24 -6.78
C VAL A 288 -6.51 -5.55 -7.44
N VAL A 289 -5.30 -6.01 -7.16
CA VAL A 289 -4.05 -5.54 -7.78
C VAL A 289 -3.37 -6.73 -8.45
N ASP A 290 -3.05 -6.59 -9.73
CA ASP A 290 -2.32 -7.58 -10.52
C ASP A 290 -0.83 -7.22 -10.55
N GLU A 291 0.02 -8.11 -10.04
CA GLU A 291 1.48 -7.94 -10.05
C GLU A 291 2.11 -8.29 -11.41
N ASN A 292 1.29 -8.66 -12.40
CA ASN A 292 1.67 -9.07 -13.76
C ASN A 292 2.56 -10.31 -13.82
N ASP A 293 2.70 -11.05 -12.73
CA ASP A 293 3.49 -12.27 -12.63
C ASP A 293 2.63 -13.52 -12.42
N GLY A 294 1.30 -13.40 -12.43
CA GLY A 294 0.36 -14.47 -12.09
C GLY A 294 -0.12 -14.44 -10.65
N THR A 295 0.37 -13.50 -9.85
CA THR A 295 -0.08 -13.24 -8.48
C THR A 295 -0.98 -12.00 -8.44
N TYR A 296 -2.09 -12.09 -7.71
CA TYR A 296 -2.99 -10.97 -7.48
C TYR A 296 -3.18 -10.73 -6.00
N HIS A 297 -3.13 -9.48 -5.58
CA HIS A 297 -3.39 -9.07 -4.20
C HIS A 297 -4.80 -8.50 -4.04
N LEU A 298 -5.56 -9.07 -3.11
CA LEU A 298 -6.93 -8.70 -2.79
C LEU A 298 -6.92 -7.86 -1.51
N PHE A 299 -6.93 -6.54 -1.64
CA PHE A 299 -6.87 -5.61 -0.51
C PHE A 299 -8.25 -5.21 -0.01
N PHE A 300 -8.44 -5.21 1.30
CA PHE A 300 -9.65 -4.72 1.95
C PHE A 300 -9.35 -4.21 3.36
N ARG A 301 -10.27 -3.41 3.91
CA ARG A 301 -10.19 -2.90 5.28
C ARG A 301 -11.53 -3.05 5.97
N LEU A 302 -11.55 -3.83 7.04
CA LEU A 302 -12.75 -4.14 7.82
C LEU A 302 -12.61 -3.56 9.22
N THR A 303 -13.70 -3.07 9.81
CA THR A 303 -13.71 -2.51 11.17
C THR A 303 -14.41 -3.40 12.18
N GLN A 304 -15.06 -4.47 11.73
CA GLN A 304 -15.81 -5.39 12.58
C GLN A 304 -15.09 -6.74 12.68
N PRO A 305 -14.71 -7.19 13.89
CA PRO A 305 -14.18 -8.53 14.09
C PRO A 305 -15.29 -9.57 13.86
N GLY A 306 -14.91 -10.72 13.32
CA GLY A 306 -15.85 -11.77 12.94
C GLY A 306 -15.28 -12.75 11.92
N ASP A 307 -16.13 -13.66 11.48
CA ASP A 307 -15.83 -14.65 10.45
C ASP A 307 -16.38 -14.14 9.11
N TYR A 308 -15.53 -14.19 8.09
CA TYR A 308 -15.79 -13.71 6.74
C TYR A 308 -15.48 -14.81 5.73
N GLU A 309 -16.05 -14.67 4.54
CA GLU A 309 -15.85 -15.60 3.44
C GLU A 309 -15.62 -14.82 2.15
N ILE A 310 -14.61 -15.24 1.37
CA ILE A 310 -14.30 -14.65 0.07
C ILE A 310 -14.49 -15.66 -1.05
N SER A 311 -15.30 -15.28 -2.04
CA SER A 311 -15.46 -16.01 -3.29
C SER A 311 -14.60 -15.36 -4.37
N VAL A 312 -13.71 -16.13 -4.97
CA VAL A 312 -12.81 -15.67 -6.05
C VAL A 312 -13.05 -16.51 -7.29
N LYS A 313 -13.30 -15.83 -8.41
CA LYS A 313 -13.51 -16.46 -9.72
C LYS A 313 -12.51 -15.90 -10.73
N ILE A 314 -12.06 -16.77 -11.63
CA ILE A 314 -11.26 -16.40 -12.80
C ILE A 314 -12.00 -16.95 -14.02
N PHE A 315 -12.21 -16.11 -15.03
CA PHE A 315 -13.05 -16.45 -16.20
C PHE A 315 -14.47 -16.91 -15.80
N GLY A 316 -15.06 -16.28 -14.78
CA GLY A 316 -16.39 -16.66 -14.25
C GLY A 316 -16.46 -18.01 -13.52
N ARG A 317 -15.34 -18.74 -13.36
CA ARG A 317 -15.27 -20.04 -12.68
C ARG A 317 -14.57 -19.90 -11.32
N PRO A 318 -15.07 -20.55 -10.25
CA PRO A 318 -14.46 -20.47 -8.93
C PRO A 318 -13.07 -21.11 -8.92
N VAL A 319 -12.17 -20.56 -8.10
CA VAL A 319 -10.85 -21.17 -7.85
C VAL A 319 -10.97 -22.35 -6.87
N ALA A 320 -9.91 -23.17 -6.78
CA ALA A 320 -9.97 -24.49 -6.13
C ALA A 320 -10.48 -24.47 -4.69
N ASN A 321 -10.09 -23.47 -3.91
CA ASN A 321 -10.46 -23.30 -2.50
C ASN A 321 -11.46 -22.16 -2.28
N SER A 322 -12.19 -21.76 -3.33
CA SER A 322 -13.27 -20.78 -3.23
C SER A 322 -14.61 -21.49 -2.95
N PRO A 323 -15.44 -20.98 -2.02
CA PRO A 323 -15.15 -19.84 -1.17
C PRO A 323 -14.16 -20.15 -0.03
N LEU A 324 -13.35 -19.17 0.35
CA LEU A 324 -12.36 -19.28 1.42
C LEU A 324 -12.86 -18.54 2.67
N ALA A 325 -13.05 -19.27 3.77
CA ALA A 325 -13.39 -18.69 5.07
C ALA A 325 -12.15 -18.26 5.86
N PHE A 326 -12.22 -17.12 6.53
CA PHE A 326 -11.18 -16.61 7.42
C PHE A 326 -11.75 -15.73 8.54
N ARG A 327 -10.96 -15.50 9.58
CA ARG A 327 -11.35 -14.67 10.72
C ARG A 327 -10.61 -13.33 10.71
N ILE A 328 -11.34 -12.26 11.05
CA ILE A 328 -10.79 -10.95 11.39
C ILE A 328 -10.84 -10.78 12.90
N ASP A 329 -9.68 -10.58 13.50
CA ASP A 329 -9.51 -10.45 14.94
C ASP A 329 -9.67 -8.98 15.39
N SER A 330 -10.06 -8.82 16.66
CA SER A 330 -10.10 -7.51 17.33
C SER A 330 -8.71 -7.04 17.79
N PHE A 331 -7.74 -7.96 17.89
CA PHE A 331 -6.36 -7.68 18.23
C PHE A 331 -5.47 -7.68 16.97
N HIS A 332 -4.25 -7.18 17.12
CA HIS A 332 -3.29 -6.98 16.05
C HIS A 332 -1.97 -7.65 16.42
N ALA A 333 -1.51 -8.53 15.54
CA ALA A 333 -0.15 -9.06 15.60
C ALA A 333 0.85 -7.99 15.16
N TYR A 334 2.08 -8.06 15.67
CA TYR A 334 3.15 -7.29 15.06
C TYR A 334 3.41 -7.80 13.62
N ASP A 335 3.62 -6.87 12.70
CA ASP A 335 3.97 -7.18 11.31
C ASP A 335 5.42 -7.66 11.20
N TRP A 336 6.30 -7.06 12.00
CA TRP A 336 7.71 -7.41 12.03
C TRP A 336 8.34 -7.07 13.37
N GLN A 337 9.16 -7.99 13.88
CA GLN A 337 10.05 -7.75 15.02
C GLN A 337 11.48 -7.69 14.50
N MET A 338 12.22 -6.66 14.92
CA MET A 338 13.63 -6.54 14.51
C MET A 338 14.41 -7.80 14.91
N PRO A 339 15.19 -8.40 13.99
CA PRO A 339 15.94 -9.63 14.21
C PRO A 339 17.24 -9.37 14.98
N VAL A 340 17.17 -8.56 16.03
CA VAL A 340 18.33 -8.01 16.73
C VAL A 340 18.06 -8.01 18.23
N THR A 341 19.05 -8.45 19.01
CA THR A 341 18.98 -8.40 20.48
C THR A 341 19.26 -6.98 20.98
N PHE A 342 18.27 -6.38 21.63
CA PHE A 342 18.40 -5.13 22.38
C PHE A 342 18.49 -5.43 23.88
N LYS A 343 18.78 -4.38 24.66
CA LYS A 343 18.65 -4.37 26.11
C LYS A 343 18.07 -3.03 26.53
N TYR A 344 16.82 -3.02 26.96
CA TYR A 344 16.09 -1.82 27.39
C TYR A 344 16.07 -0.70 26.33
N PRO A 345 15.56 -0.95 25.11
CA PRO A 345 15.47 0.07 24.06
C PRO A 345 14.42 1.14 24.44
N THR A 346 14.78 2.42 24.28
CA THR A 346 13.94 3.54 24.77
C THR A 346 13.34 4.39 23.66
N LYS A 347 14.10 4.69 22.61
CA LYS A 347 13.66 5.52 21.47
C LYS A 347 14.17 4.94 20.17
N CYS A 348 13.40 5.14 19.11
CA CYS A 348 13.82 4.79 17.76
C CYS A 348 13.43 5.89 16.77
N TRP A 349 14.18 5.99 15.68
CA TRP A 349 14.04 7.04 14.67
C TRP A 349 14.35 6.48 13.28
N TRP A 350 13.67 6.98 12.26
CA TRP A 350 13.92 6.65 10.86
C TRP A 350 14.39 7.87 10.09
N ASP A 351 15.44 7.70 9.29
CA ASP A 351 15.94 8.73 8.39
C ASP A 351 15.67 8.36 6.93
N GLU A 352 14.79 9.11 6.28
CA GLU A 352 14.36 8.86 4.90
C GLU A 352 15.48 9.04 3.86
N PRO A 353 16.35 10.08 3.94
CA PRO A 353 17.46 10.26 2.99
C PRO A 353 18.50 9.13 3.05
N THR A 354 18.94 8.72 4.24
CA THR A 354 19.97 7.67 4.37
C THR A 354 19.41 6.25 4.38
N LYS A 355 18.08 6.10 4.50
CA LYS A 355 17.38 4.82 4.68
C LYS A 355 17.93 4.02 5.86
N ARG A 356 18.21 4.74 6.97
CA ARG A 356 18.76 4.17 8.19
C ARG A 356 17.80 4.37 9.35
N MET A 357 17.80 3.39 10.23
CA MET A 357 17.07 3.42 11.48
C MET A 357 18.04 3.51 12.65
N PHE A 358 17.72 4.34 13.62
CA PHE A 358 18.52 4.56 14.82
C PHE A 358 17.71 4.11 16.03
N VAL A 359 18.25 3.20 16.84
CA VAL A 359 17.60 2.69 18.05
C VAL A 359 18.49 2.98 19.24
N LEU A 360 17.98 3.76 20.20
CA LEU A 360 18.63 4.00 21.48
C LEU A 360 18.49 2.75 22.35
N ASP A 361 19.55 1.95 22.39
CA ASP A 361 19.67 0.68 23.12
C ASP A 361 20.32 0.96 24.48
N SER A 362 19.56 1.64 25.36
CA SER A 362 20.08 2.24 26.61
C SER A 362 20.78 1.23 27.52
N GLY A 363 20.30 0.00 27.61
CA GLY A 363 20.91 -1.05 28.43
C GLY A 363 22.27 -1.51 27.91
N ASN A 364 22.54 -1.37 26.61
CA ASN A 364 23.84 -1.63 25.99
C ASN A 364 24.68 -0.36 25.74
N LYS A 365 24.18 0.80 26.20
CA LYS A 365 24.85 2.10 26.17
C LYS A 365 25.30 2.50 24.76
N ARG A 366 24.40 2.40 23.79
CA ARG A 366 24.68 2.70 22.38
C ARG A 366 23.44 3.20 21.66
N VAL A 367 23.65 3.82 20.52
CA VAL A 367 22.63 3.93 19.47
C VAL A 367 22.98 2.94 18.37
N ARG A 368 22.11 1.98 18.13
CA ARG A 368 22.30 0.98 17.07
C ARG A 368 21.72 1.50 15.76
N VAL A 369 22.51 1.45 14.70
CA VAL A 369 22.14 1.90 13.35
C VAL A 369 21.85 0.69 12.47
N LEU A 370 20.68 0.67 11.86
CA LEU A 370 20.12 -0.48 11.14
C LEU A 370 19.66 -0.07 9.73
N ARG A 371 19.63 -1.05 8.82
CA ARG A 371 18.93 -0.94 7.53
C ARG A 371 17.42 -1.15 7.72
N ASP A 372 16.66 -0.93 6.66
CA ASP A 372 15.21 -1.17 6.63
C ASP A 372 14.83 -2.63 6.88
N ASN A 373 15.66 -3.58 6.44
CA ASN A 373 15.49 -5.01 6.69
C ASN A 373 15.93 -5.47 8.10
N GLY A 374 16.44 -4.55 8.93
CA GLY A 374 16.92 -4.84 10.29
C GLY A 374 18.38 -5.29 10.39
N ASP A 375 19.13 -5.31 9.29
CA ASP A 375 20.56 -5.61 9.34
C ASP A 375 21.32 -4.50 10.07
N VAL A 376 22.26 -4.91 10.94
CA VAL A 376 23.09 -3.99 11.71
C VAL A 376 24.14 -3.37 10.78
N ILE A 377 24.15 -2.04 10.73
CA ILE A 377 25.19 -1.26 10.02
C ILE A 377 26.34 -0.98 10.97
N THR A 378 26.06 -0.35 12.11
CA THR A 378 27.06 0.04 13.10
C THR A 378 26.41 0.37 14.45
N ASP A 379 27.22 0.49 15.49
CA ASP A 379 26.83 1.00 16.79
C ASP A 379 27.53 2.35 17.05
N VAL A 380 26.76 3.40 17.34
CA VAL A 380 27.30 4.66 17.88
C VAL A 380 27.49 4.49 19.38
N ARG A 381 28.72 4.71 19.86
CA ARG A 381 29.08 4.56 21.28
C ARG A 381 29.69 5.84 21.81
N ASN A 382 29.26 6.22 23.01
CA ASN A 382 29.80 7.35 23.75
C ASN A 382 29.44 7.19 25.23
N ASP A 383 30.24 7.78 26.12
CA ASP A 383 29.99 7.83 27.56
C ASP A 383 28.69 8.55 27.94
N GLU A 384 28.10 9.35 27.04
CA GLU A 384 26.81 9.98 27.20
C GLU A 384 25.64 8.99 27.21
N PHE A 385 25.76 7.84 26.54
CA PHE A 385 24.72 6.81 26.51
C PHE A 385 24.65 5.98 27.80
N LYS A 386 25.15 6.51 28.94
CA LYS A 386 25.03 5.85 30.24
C LYS A 386 23.57 5.74 30.68
N SER A 387 23.36 5.00 31.77
CA SER A 387 22.05 4.83 32.41
C SER A 387 21.34 6.20 32.53
N GLY A 388 20.06 6.24 32.16
CA GLY A 388 19.26 7.46 32.20
C GLY A 388 19.26 8.32 30.93
N THR A 389 19.74 7.81 29.80
CA THR A 389 19.42 8.40 28.48
C THR A 389 18.00 7.99 28.09
N VAL A 390 17.11 8.98 27.95
CA VAL A 390 15.65 8.78 27.80
C VAL A 390 15.11 9.24 26.46
N GLY A 391 15.72 10.26 25.86
CA GLY A 391 15.26 10.84 24.61
C GLY A 391 16.38 10.87 23.56
N MET A 392 15.99 10.74 22.29
CA MET A 392 16.89 10.79 21.13
C MET A 392 16.15 11.36 19.92
N VAL A 393 16.82 12.26 19.19
CA VAL A 393 16.39 12.73 17.87
C VAL A 393 17.57 12.69 16.89
N TYR A 394 17.30 12.38 15.63
CA TYR A 394 18.28 12.46 14.54
C TYR A 394 18.01 13.73 13.73
N LEU A 395 19.04 14.53 13.47
CA LEU A 395 18.92 15.84 12.83
C LEU A 395 19.24 15.82 11.32
N GLY A 396 19.61 14.67 10.77
CA GLY A 396 20.27 14.59 9.47
C GLY A 396 21.77 14.85 9.56
N ASN A 397 22.47 14.78 8.43
CA ASN A 397 23.91 15.09 8.31
C ASN A 397 24.81 14.37 9.32
N GLU A 398 24.48 13.13 9.67
CA GLU A 398 25.23 12.35 10.66
C GLU A 398 25.22 12.93 12.08
N GLU A 399 24.25 13.78 12.44
CA GLU A 399 24.11 14.37 13.76
C GLU A 399 22.91 13.81 14.53
N LEU A 400 23.12 13.50 15.81
CA LEU A 400 22.09 13.03 16.74
C LEU A 400 22.13 13.84 18.03
N VAL A 401 20.97 14.01 18.66
CA VAL A 401 20.84 14.64 19.97
C VAL A 401 20.24 13.66 20.95
N VAL A 402 20.85 13.55 22.13
CA VAL A 402 20.35 12.72 23.23
C VAL A 402 20.13 13.54 24.48
N LEU A 403 19.15 13.09 25.26
CA LEU A 403 18.72 13.71 26.50
C LEU A 403 18.94 12.74 27.66
N SER A 404 19.71 13.18 28.66
CA SER A 404 19.97 12.44 29.89
C SER A 404 19.26 13.07 31.08
N TRP A 405 18.38 12.30 31.73
CA TRP A 405 17.68 12.77 32.92
C TRP A 405 18.56 12.78 34.17
N GLN A 406 19.43 11.78 34.33
CA GLN A 406 20.34 11.70 35.46
C GLN A 406 21.37 12.83 35.45
N ARG A 407 21.88 13.18 34.26
CA ARG A 407 22.88 14.25 34.09
C ARG A 407 22.26 15.63 33.90
N LYS A 408 20.95 15.71 33.62
CA LYS A 408 20.26 16.94 33.23
C LYS A 408 20.93 17.62 32.04
N MET A 409 21.25 16.82 31.02
CA MET A 409 22.12 17.23 29.94
C MET A 409 21.53 16.91 28.58
N LEU A 410 21.66 17.87 27.67
CA LEU A 410 21.35 17.74 26.25
C LEU A 410 22.67 17.71 25.48
N SER A 411 22.91 16.60 24.77
CA SER A 411 24.18 16.33 24.09
C SER A 411 23.95 16.09 22.61
N LYS A 412 24.64 16.86 21.77
CA LYS A 412 24.75 16.70 20.32
C LYS A 412 26.01 15.91 20.00
N LEU A 413 25.84 14.81 19.28
CA LEU A 413 26.92 13.93 18.84
C LEU A 413 26.82 13.70 17.34
N ASN A 414 27.92 13.29 16.72
CA ASN A 414 27.85 12.70 15.38
C ASN A 414 27.67 11.17 15.44
N THR A 415 27.42 10.53 14.31
CA THR A 415 27.26 9.07 14.22
C THR A 415 28.56 8.29 14.45
N ARG A 416 29.70 8.96 14.62
CA ARG A 416 30.95 8.35 15.11
C ARG A 416 31.04 8.32 16.64
N GLY A 417 30.10 8.98 17.32
CA GLY A 417 30.07 9.10 18.78
C GLY A 417 30.91 10.25 19.32
N GLU A 418 31.36 11.18 18.48
CA GLU A 418 32.09 12.38 18.93
C GLU A 418 31.08 13.42 19.42
N ILE A 419 31.33 14.00 20.60
CA ILE A 419 30.47 15.07 21.16
C ILE A 419 30.79 16.37 20.42
N LEU A 420 29.80 16.90 19.71
CA LEU A 420 29.88 18.19 19.04
C LEU A 420 29.53 19.33 20.00
N LYS A 421 28.55 19.11 20.88
CA LYS A 421 28.09 20.08 21.87
C LYS A 421 27.37 19.39 23.01
N ALA A 422 27.57 19.83 24.25
CA ALA A 422 26.79 19.36 25.38
C ALA A 422 26.46 20.54 26.30
N VAL A 423 25.21 20.60 26.75
CA VAL A 423 24.74 21.65 27.66
C VAL A 423 24.03 20.99 28.83
N GLN A 424 24.59 21.17 30.02
CA GLN A 424 23.89 20.86 31.26
C GLN A 424 22.96 22.02 31.62
N PHE A 425 21.72 21.71 31.97
CA PHE A 425 20.72 22.72 32.31
C PHE A 425 20.11 22.40 33.67
N SER A 426 20.45 23.21 34.68
CA SER A 426 20.12 22.98 36.08
C SER A 426 18.63 23.01 36.40
N GLU A 427 17.85 23.75 35.61
CA GLU A 427 16.39 23.84 35.76
C GLU A 427 15.64 22.58 35.34
N PHE A 428 16.27 21.64 34.63
CA PHE A 428 15.68 20.33 34.41
C PHE A 428 15.48 19.64 35.76
N TYR A 429 14.29 19.13 36.00
CA TYR A 429 13.99 18.35 37.19
C TYR A 429 14.16 16.85 36.92
N GLN A 430 13.37 16.32 35.99
CA GLN A 430 13.38 14.94 35.54
C GLN A 430 12.92 14.91 34.06
N PRO A 431 13.78 15.31 33.12
CA PRO A 431 13.41 15.39 31.72
C PRO A 431 13.14 13.97 31.19
N THR A 432 12.04 13.81 30.45
CA THR A 432 11.49 12.49 30.07
C THR A 432 11.61 12.19 28.59
N ASP A 433 11.57 13.21 27.73
CA ASP A 433 11.58 13.01 26.27
C ASP A 433 12.06 14.28 25.54
N VAL A 434 12.51 14.12 24.29
CA VAL A 434 12.87 15.22 23.40
C VAL A 434 12.33 14.97 21.99
N ALA A 435 11.81 16.03 21.37
CA ALA A 435 11.44 16.09 19.97
C ALA A 435 12.10 17.30 19.31
N VAL A 436 12.13 17.31 17.97
CA VAL A 436 12.67 18.41 17.17
C VAL A 436 11.64 18.86 16.15
N ASP A 437 11.45 20.17 16.03
CA ASP A 437 10.52 20.75 15.06
C ASP A 437 11.18 21.04 13.71
N SER A 438 10.39 21.48 12.72
CA SER A 438 10.89 21.74 11.36
C SER A 438 11.90 22.89 11.30
N ARG A 439 11.98 23.73 12.33
CA ARG A 439 12.91 24.86 12.47
C ARG A 439 14.18 24.49 13.23
N GLY A 440 14.30 23.23 13.66
CA GLY A 440 15.43 22.74 14.45
C GLY A 440 15.39 23.18 15.92
N ARG A 441 14.23 23.60 16.45
CA ARG A 441 14.05 23.85 17.88
C ARG A 441 13.82 22.52 18.59
N PHE A 442 14.42 22.36 19.76
CA PHE A 442 14.24 21.17 20.60
C PHE A 442 13.13 21.40 21.59
N VAL A 443 12.12 20.54 21.55
CA VAL A 443 11.02 20.53 22.50
C VAL A 443 11.28 19.42 23.50
N ILE A 444 11.45 19.78 24.77
CA ILE A 444 11.89 18.88 25.83
C ILE A 444 10.76 18.75 26.85
N ALA A 445 10.30 17.51 27.04
CA ALA A 445 9.40 17.18 28.12
C ALA A 445 10.19 17.07 29.42
N ASP A 446 9.81 17.86 30.41
CA ASP A 446 10.20 17.68 31.80
C ASP A 446 8.95 17.43 32.64
N LYS A 447 9.11 16.78 33.80
CA LYS A 447 8.05 16.23 34.62
C LYS A 447 6.83 17.13 34.82
N THR A 448 7.02 18.45 34.90
CA THR A 448 5.97 19.45 35.15
C THR A 448 5.85 20.56 34.09
N LYS A 449 6.80 20.64 33.15
CA LYS A 449 6.88 21.73 32.17
C LYS A 449 7.52 21.27 30.88
N ILE A 450 7.19 21.97 29.80
CA ILE A 450 7.86 21.84 28.52
C ILE A 450 8.89 22.96 28.40
N PHE A 451 10.07 22.62 27.90
CA PHE A 451 11.09 23.58 27.51
C PHE A 451 11.25 23.58 25.99
N ILE A 452 11.47 24.75 25.40
CA ILE A 452 11.85 24.88 24.00
C ILE A 452 13.22 25.55 23.93
N PHE A 453 14.15 24.88 23.25
CA PHE A 453 15.51 25.33 23.01
C PHE A 453 15.70 25.61 21.51
N ASP A 454 16.55 26.57 21.16
CA ASP A 454 16.95 26.76 19.76
C ASP A 454 17.91 25.66 19.29
N SER A 455 18.27 25.69 18.00
CA SER A 455 19.23 24.75 17.40
C SER A 455 20.62 24.79 18.03
N ASN A 456 20.92 25.83 18.81
CA ASN A 456 22.17 26.04 19.54
C ASN A 456 22.05 25.70 21.04
N PHE A 457 21.01 24.98 21.46
CA PHE A 457 20.77 24.62 22.86
C PHE A 457 20.64 25.83 23.81
N LYS A 458 20.20 26.98 23.30
CA LYS A 458 19.81 28.11 24.13
C LYS A 458 18.34 27.99 24.50
N PRO A 459 17.95 28.11 25.79
CA PRO A 459 16.55 28.11 26.18
C PRO A 459 15.84 29.34 25.60
N LEU A 460 14.72 29.11 24.90
CA LEU A 460 13.90 30.15 24.29
C LEU A 460 12.68 30.46 25.15
N LEU A 461 11.92 29.42 25.52
CA LEU A 461 10.74 29.53 26.35
C LEU A 461 10.53 28.25 27.16
N SER A 462 9.76 28.37 28.22
CA SER A 462 9.23 27.22 28.94
C SER A 462 7.81 27.51 29.40
N PHE A 463 6.97 26.48 29.45
CA PHE A 463 5.60 26.61 29.93
C PHE A 463 5.21 25.40 30.78
N PRO A 464 4.48 25.62 31.88
CA PRO A 464 3.99 24.54 32.73
C PRO A 464 2.77 23.86 32.10
N VAL A 465 2.63 22.56 32.33
CA VAL A 465 1.41 21.81 31.96
C VAL A 465 0.50 21.82 33.18
N ARG A 466 -0.53 22.68 33.17
CA ARG A 466 -1.37 23.01 34.35
C ARG A 466 -2.79 22.42 34.28
N GLU A 467 -3.15 21.86 33.14
CA GLU A 467 -4.48 21.40 32.77
C GLU A 467 -4.92 20.20 33.60
N THR A 468 -3.95 19.46 34.16
CA THR A 468 -4.16 18.27 34.98
C THR A 468 -3.41 18.39 36.30
N LYS A 469 -4.17 18.61 37.39
CA LYS A 469 -3.61 18.71 38.74
C LYS A 469 -2.96 17.37 39.15
N GLY A 470 -1.65 17.38 39.33
CA GLY A 470 -0.88 16.22 39.77
C GLY A 470 -0.49 15.24 38.66
N ALA A 471 -0.83 15.53 37.40
CA ALA A 471 -0.32 14.73 36.28
C ALA A 471 1.12 15.10 35.96
N GLU A 472 1.89 14.09 35.60
CA GLU A 472 3.28 14.24 35.19
C GLU A 472 3.38 14.16 33.66
N VAL A 473 4.26 14.96 33.07
CA VAL A 473 4.56 14.91 31.64
C VAL A 473 5.44 13.70 31.36
N LYS A 474 5.02 12.87 30.39
CA LYS A 474 5.66 11.60 30.05
C LYS A 474 6.42 11.64 28.75
N CYS A 475 5.87 12.30 27.74
CA CYS A 475 6.44 12.35 26.40
C CYS A 475 6.04 13.63 25.68
N VAL A 476 6.77 13.93 24.59
CA VAL A 476 6.45 15.02 23.69
C VAL A 476 6.64 14.59 22.25
N GLY A 477 5.77 15.09 21.37
CA GLY A 477 5.90 14.98 19.93
C GLY A 477 5.71 16.35 19.28
N VAL A 478 6.18 16.48 18.05
CA VAL A 478 5.89 17.66 17.22
C VAL A 478 4.79 17.27 16.23
N GLY A 479 3.76 18.10 16.16
CA GLY A 479 2.60 17.94 15.30
C GLY A 479 2.74 18.63 13.95
N LEU A 480 1.60 18.90 13.32
CA LEU A 480 1.52 19.79 12.16
C LEU A 480 1.82 21.22 12.61
N ASP A 481 2.37 22.04 11.72
CA ASP A 481 2.68 23.46 11.96
C ASP A 481 3.61 23.75 13.16
N ASP A 482 4.46 22.80 13.54
CA ASP A 482 5.34 22.84 14.72
C ASP A 482 4.58 22.96 16.05
N ASP A 483 3.32 22.50 16.11
CA ASP A 483 2.58 22.37 17.36
C ASP A 483 3.25 21.34 18.29
N VAL A 484 3.05 21.51 19.59
CA VAL A 484 3.61 20.64 20.62
C VAL A 484 2.53 19.69 21.15
N ILE A 485 2.71 18.40 20.89
CA ILE A 485 1.84 17.34 21.40
C ILE A 485 2.44 16.83 22.71
N VAL A 486 1.69 16.95 23.80
CA VAL A 486 2.17 16.60 25.15
C VAL A 486 1.36 15.43 25.70
N GLY A 487 2.04 14.32 25.99
CA GLY A 487 1.45 13.18 26.68
C GLY A 487 1.71 13.27 28.19
N THR A 488 0.65 13.15 28.98
CA THR A 488 0.75 13.14 30.45
C THR A 488 0.31 11.79 31.02
N THR A 489 0.41 11.63 32.33
CA THR A 489 -0.14 10.46 33.04
C THR A 489 -1.67 10.38 32.97
N ASP A 490 -2.36 11.41 32.47
CA ASP A 490 -3.81 11.54 32.54
C ASP A 490 -4.50 11.75 31.18
N GLU A 491 -3.85 12.48 30.26
CA GLU A 491 -4.45 12.88 28.99
C GLU A 491 -3.40 13.28 27.94
N LEU A 492 -3.87 13.45 26.70
CA LEU A 492 -3.09 13.93 25.56
C LEU A 492 -3.49 15.37 25.23
N LEU A 493 -2.52 16.27 25.15
CA LEU A 493 -2.72 17.72 25.00
C LEU A 493 -2.03 18.24 23.74
N LEU A 494 -2.60 19.27 23.13
CA LEU A 494 -2.01 19.99 22.00
C LEU A 494 -1.80 21.45 22.38
N TYR A 495 -0.59 21.94 22.15
CA TYR A 495 -0.18 23.33 22.35
C TYR A 495 0.35 23.91 21.05
N ASP A 496 0.28 25.23 20.89
CA ASP A 496 1.01 25.90 19.82
C ASP A 496 2.51 26.01 20.15
N GLY A 497 3.30 26.40 19.14
CA GLY A 497 4.75 26.62 19.30
C GLY A 497 5.14 27.77 20.24
N ALA A 498 4.18 28.51 20.82
CA ALA A 498 4.39 29.55 21.83
C ALA A 498 4.02 29.07 23.25
N GLY A 499 3.51 27.84 23.41
CA GLY A 499 3.14 27.26 24.69
C GLY A 499 1.72 27.58 25.16
N LYS A 500 0.85 28.07 24.27
CA LYS A 500 -0.58 28.22 24.56
C LYS A 500 -1.31 26.91 24.27
N MET A 501 -2.07 26.43 25.24
CA MET A 501 -2.88 25.22 25.07
C MET A 501 -3.99 25.47 24.02
N LEU A 502 -4.05 24.59 23.02
CA LEU A 502 -5.01 24.63 21.94
C LEU A 502 -6.23 23.77 22.26
N ARG A 503 -6.02 22.48 22.57
CA ARG A 503 -7.09 21.53 22.88
C ARG A 503 -6.58 20.26 23.56
N LYS A 504 -7.53 19.49 24.10
CA LYS A 504 -7.33 18.09 24.52
C LYS A 504 -7.61 17.15 23.35
N LEU A 505 -6.82 16.10 23.23
CA LEU A 505 -6.93 15.08 22.18
C LEU A 505 -7.53 13.81 22.79
N ASN A 506 -8.61 13.31 22.18
CA ASN A 506 -9.33 12.15 22.73
C ASN A 506 -8.61 10.85 22.35
N VAL A 507 -8.19 10.08 23.35
CA VAL A 507 -7.54 8.76 23.19
C VAL A 507 -8.52 7.59 23.37
N SER A 508 -9.82 7.88 23.39
CA SER A 508 -10.87 6.87 23.59
C SER A 508 -12.15 7.22 22.85
N PRO A 509 -13.01 6.24 22.54
CA PRO A 509 -14.29 6.47 21.89
C PRO A 509 -15.19 7.47 22.63
N PRO A 510 -16.07 8.20 21.93
CA PRO A 510 -17.10 9.02 22.56
C PRO A 510 -17.95 8.22 23.55
N GLY A 511 -18.31 8.85 24.67
CA GLY A 511 -19.10 8.20 25.73
C GLY A 511 -18.29 7.37 26.73
N THR A 512 -16.97 7.28 26.57
CA THR A 512 -16.11 6.64 27.57
C THR A 512 -16.19 7.40 28.91
N VAL A 513 -16.59 6.69 29.98
CA VAL A 513 -16.70 7.29 31.31
C VAL A 513 -15.32 7.66 31.85
N MET A 514 -15.13 8.95 32.10
CA MET A 514 -13.93 9.51 32.73
C MET A 514 -14.10 9.58 34.26
N PRO A 515 -13.03 9.37 35.03
CA PRO A 515 -13.07 9.55 36.49
C PRO A 515 -13.32 11.03 36.84
N LYS A 516 -13.93 11.27 38.01
CA LYS A 516 -14.17 12.63 38.52
C LYS A 516 -12.88 13.37 38.93
N VAL A 517 -11.84 12.62 39.29
CA VAL A 517 -10.54 13.12 39.75
C VAL A 517 -9.44 12.28 39.09
N GLY A 518 -8.41 12.96 38.57
CA GLY A 518 -7.33 12.34 37.77
C GLY A 518 -7.78 11.98 36.35
N GLY A 519 -6.87 11.40 35.57
CA GLY A 519 -7.13 10.91 34.22
C GLY A 519 -7.12 9.39 34.13
N ARG A 520 -7.85 8.86 33.14
CA ARG A 520 -7.97 7.42 32.88
C ARG A 520 -6.81 6.85 32.08
N PHE A 521 -6.21 7.67 31.21
CA PHE A 521 -5.27 7.19 30.20
C PHE A 521 -3.88 7.73 30.47
N ASN A 522 -2.94 6.82 30.73
CA ASN A 522 -1.54 7.17 30.86
C ASN A 522 -0.91 7.19 29.47
N ILE A 523 -0.46 8.36 29.02
CA ILE A 523 0.18 8.51 27.72
C ILE A 523 1.66 8.22 27.85
N THR A 524 2.11 7.21 27.13
CA THR A 524 3.47 6.71 27.26
C THR A 524 4.42 7.35 26.26
N THR A 525 4.00 7.42 24.98
CA THR A 525 4.81 7.99 23.90
C THR A 525 3.89 8.39 22.74
N VAL A 526 4.29 9.37 21.94
CA VAL A 526 3.47 9.94 20.87
C VAL A 526 4.31 10.32 19.67
N THR A 527 3.74 10.21 18.49
CA THR A 527 4.28 10.72 17.22
C THR A 527 3.16 11.21 16.32
N CYS A 528 3.48 12.02 15.32
CA CYS A 528 2.54 12.50 14.33
C CYS A 528 2.99 12.05 12.94
N ASP A 529 2.10 11.40 12.21
CA ASP A 529 2.27 11.20 10.78
C ASP A 529 1.85 12.47 10.05
N VAL A 530 2.85 13.28 9.71
CA VAL A 530 2.66 14.54 8.97
C VAL A 530 2.04 14.34 7.59
N THR A 531 2.16 13.15 7.00
CA THR A 531 1.60 12.87 5.66
C THR A 531 0.10 12.64 5.69
N THR A 532 -0.43 12.13 6.81
CA THR A 532 -1.87 11.82 6.97
C THR A 532 -2.58 12.76 7.92
N GLY A 533 -1.84 13.53 8.74
CA GLY A 533 -2.42 14.29 9.84
C GLY A 533 -2.99 13.39 10.93
N GLN A 534 -2.44 12.19 11.10
CA GLN A 534 -2.81 11.28 12.18
C GLN A 534 -1.80 11.38 13.31
N ILE A 535 -2.30 11.41 14.55
CA ILE A 535 -1.49 11.33 15.76
C ILE A 535 -1.55 9.87 16.22
N VAL A 536 -0.38 9.24 16.33
CA VAL A 536 -0.23 7.86 16.78
C VAL A 536 0.38 7.89 18.17
N VAL A 537 -0.35 7.33 19.13
CA VAL A 537 -0.02 7.43 20.55
C VAL A 537 -0.05 6.06 21.19
N ILE A 538 0.86 5.78 22.11
CA ILE A 538 0.76 4.61 22.98
C ILE A 538 0.21 5.06 24.32
N PHE A 539 -0.90 4.46 24.74
CA PHE A 539 -1.53 4.79 26.00
C PHE A 539 -1.97 3.54 26.76
N THR A 540 -1.96 3.64 28.09
CA THR A 540 -2.48 2.60 28.99
C THR A 540 -3.80 3.05 29.59
N ASP A 541 -4.86 2.29 29.38
CA ASP A 541 -6.12 2.48 30.11
C ASP A 541 -5.97 1.92 31.52
N LYS A 542 -5.83 2.81 32.52
CA LYS A 542 -5.63 2.44 33.93
C LYS A 542 -6.77 1.59 34.49
N LYS A 543 -7.97 1.68 33.92
CA LYS A 543 -9.14 0.90 34.38
C LYS A 543 -9.06 -0.56 33.90
N MET A 544 -8.59 -0.77 32.67
CA MET A 544 -8.52 -2.09 32.05
C MET A 544 -7.16 -2.75 32.18
N ASP A 545 -6.15 -1.98 32.60
CA ASP A 545 -4.73 -2.36 32.61
C ASP A 545 -4.27 -2.89 31.23
N ARG A 546 -4.67 -2.16 30.18
CA ARG A 546 -4.36 -2.48 28.78
C ARG A 546 -3.62 -1.34 28.12
N THR A 547 -2.53 -1.67 27.44
CA THR A 547 -1.72 -0.72 26.68
C THR A 547 -1.94 -0.92 25.20
N ASN A 548 -2.40 0.13 24.52
CA ASN A 548 -2.82 0.10 23.12
C ASN A 548 -2.10 1.20 22.32
N ILE A 549 -2.04 1.02 21.00
CA ILE A 549 -1.67 2.11 20.09
C ILE A 549 -2.97 2.79 19.63
N GLY A 550 -3.20 4.03 20.04
CA GLY A 550 -4.30 4.86 19.59
C GLY A 550 -3.96 5.62 18.31
N VAL A 551 -4.93 5.70 17.40
CA VAL A 551 -4.85 6.55 16.20
C VAL A 551 -5.91 7.64 16.33
N ILE A 552 -5.48 8.89 16.25
CA ILE A 552 -6.30 10.08 16.52
C ILE A 552 -6.17 11.03 15.33
N SER A 553 -7.29 11.62 14.92
CA SER A 553 -7.28 12.71 13.95
C SER A 553 -6.61 13.93 14.55
N TYR A 554 -5.83 14.68 13.77
CA TYR A 554 -5.27 15.96 14.24
C TYR A 554 -6.32 16.95 14.77
N LYS A 555 -7.58 16.81 14.31
CA LYS A 555 -8.71 17.64 14.80
C LYS A 555 -9.07 17.37 16.27
N GLY A 556 -8.69 16.20 16.80
CA GLY A 556 -8.92 15.78 18.19
C GLY A 556 -9.84 14.56 18.35
N ASP A 557 -10.34 14.00 17.25
CA ASP A 557 -11.25 12.87 17.25
C ASP A 557 -10.50 11.54 17.36
N PHE A 558 -10.94 10.68 18.29
CA PHE A 558 -10.48 9.31 18.37
C PHE A 558 -10.96 8.52 17.15
N LEU A 559 -10.05 7.86 16.42
CA LEU A 559 -10.41 7.05 15.26
C LEU A 559 -10.57 5.58 15.65
N TYR A 560 -9.51 4.96 16.16
CA TYR A 560 -9.50 3.57 16.60
C TYR A 560 -8.25 3.29 17.45
N SER A 561 -8.20 2.10 18.04
CA SER A 561 -7.04 1.60 18.77
C SER A 561 -6.63 0.23 18.26
N ILE A 562 -5.33 0.01 18.22
CA ILE A 562 -4.67 -1.23 17.89
C ILE A 562 -4.27 -1.88 19.20
N GLU A 563 -4.96 -2.96 19.54
CA GLU A 563 -4.66 -3.78 20.71
C GLU A 563 -3.67 -4.89 20.30
N PRO A 564 -2.50 -5.01 20.96
CA PRO A 564 -1.58 -6.12 20.70
C PRO A 564 -2.22 -7.47 21.00
N GLY A 565 -1.77 -8.52 20.32
CA GLY A 565 -2.22 -9.88 20.58
C GLY A 565 -2.06 -10.32 22.05
N PRO A 566 -2.82 -11.32 22.53
CA PRO A 566 -2.82 -11.75 23.94
C PRO A 566 -1.44 -12.13 24.50
N HIS A 567 -0.55 -12.67 23.67
CA HIS A 567 0.81 -13.06 24.03
C HIS A 567 1.86 -11.96 23.74
N GLU A 568 1.41 -10.82 23.20
CA GLU A 568 2.25 -9.74 22.69
C GLU A 568 2.06 -8.42 23.44
N LYS A 569 1.37 -8.44 24.57
CA LYS A 569 1.14 -7.27 25.43
C LYS A 569 2.43 -6.47 25.66
N PHE A 570 2.37 -5.15 25.51
CA PHE A 570 3.51 -4.30 25.76
C PHE A 570 4.00 -4.39 27.21
N MET A 571 5.31 -4.31 27.43
CA MET A 571 5.91 -4.23 28.77
C MET A 571 6.76 -2.97 28.90
N ALA A 572 6.12 -1.87 29.31
CA ALA A 572 6.73 -0.53 29.34
C ALA A 572 7.24 -0.06 27.97
N PRO A 573 6.34 0.14 26.99
CA PRO A 573 6.74 0.77 25.73
C PRO A 573 7.29 2.17 26.01
N CYS A 574 8.22 2.70 25.22
CA CYS A 574 8.90 3.97 25.52
C CYS A 574 9.01 4.91 24.32
N GLY A 575 9.19 4.35 23.13
CA GLY A 575 9.38 5.08 21.90
C GLY A 575 8.42 4.61 20.83
N ILE A 576 7.94 5.55 20.03
CA ILE A 576 7.18 5.28 18.82
C ILE A 576 7.67 6.18 17.69
N PHE A 577 7.78 5.63 16.49
CA PHE A 577 7.83 6.41 15.26
C PHE A 577 6.99 5.74 14.18
N VAL A 578 6.62 6.50 13.16
CA VAL A 578 5.84 6.03 12.02
C VAL A 578 6.69 6.01 10.75
N HIS A 579 6.62 4.93 9.99
CA HIS A 579 7.23 4.81 8.67
C HIS A 579 6.45 3.79 7.83
N LYS A 580 6.21 4.09 6.54
CA LYS A 580 5.48 3.21 5.59
C LYS A 580 4.18 2.60 6.18
N ASN A 581 3.29 3.44 6.73
CA ASN A 581 2.02 3.01 7.35
C ASN A 581 2.16 2.03 8.55
N LYS A 582 3.38 1.92 9.11
CA LYS A 582 3.68 1.10 10.29
C LYS A 582 4.14 1.97 11.44
N ALA A 583 3.71 1.61 12.64
CA ALA A 583 4.15 2.19 13.90
C ALA A 583 5.22 1.28 14.52
N PHE A 584 6.44 1.77 14.62
CA PHE A 584 7.56 1.06 15.25
C PHE A 584 7.63 1.44 16.72
N VAL A 585 7.53 0.44 17.59
CA VAL A 585 7.42 0.60 19.03
C VAL A 585 8.64 -0.02 19.70
N THR A 586 9.37 0.75 20.50
CA THR A 586 10.37 0.18 21.42
C THR A 586 9.70 -0.28 22.70
N ASP A 587 9.88 -1.55 23.03
CA ASP A 587 9.37 -2.17 24.25
C ASP A 587 10.54 -2.45 25.20
N PHE A 588 10.57 -1.67 26.29
CA PHE A 588 11.72 -1.58 27.19
C PHE A 588 11.99 -2.91 27.89
N GLU A 589 11.00 -3.46 28.60
CA GLU A 589 11.18 -4.70 29.37
C GLU A 589 11.20 -5.93 28.46
N ARG A 590 10.54 -5.90 27.29
CA ARG A 590 10.66 -7.01 26.33
C ARG A 590 11.98 -7.03 25.57
N ASN A 591 12.76 -5.96 25.61
CA ASN A 591 14.00 -5.83 24.82
C ASN A 591 13.77 -5.98 23.31
N THR A 592 12.65 -5.49 22.80
CA THR A 592 12.30 -5.62 21.37
C THR A 592 11.92 -4.28 20.76
N VAL A 593 12.04 -4.20 19.44
CA VAL A 593 11.37 -3.17 18.64
C VAL A 593 10.49 -3.88 17.64
N ARG A 594 9.20 -3.58 17.67
CA ARG A 594 8.17 -4.23 16.85
C ARG A 594 7.43 -3.20 16.02
N SER A 595 7.06 -3.56 14.81
CA SER A 595 6.24 -2.74 13.93
C SER A 595 4.80 -3.27 13.91
N TYR A 596 3.84 -2.37 13.97
CA TYR A 596 2.42 -2.65 13.86
C TYR A 596 1.86 -1.88 12.68
N LYS A 597 1.12 -2.54 11.79
CA LYS A 597 0.32 -1.82 10.81
C LYS A 597 -0.70 -0.97 11.56
N TYR A 598 -0.78 0.31 11.24
CA TYR A 598 -1.77 1.19 11.85
C TYR A 598 -2.72 1.82 10.85
N LYS A 599 -2.51 1.59 9.55
CA LYS A 599 -3.30 2.17 8.47
C LYS A 599 -3.71 1.11 7.46
#